data_AF-A0A954UL36-F1
#
_entry.id   AF-A0A954UL36-F1
#
_cell.length_a   1.000
_cell.length_b   1.000
_cell.length_c   1.000
_cell.angle_alpha   90.00
_cell.angle_beta   90.00
_cell.angle_gamma   90.00
#
_symmetry.space_group_name_H-M   'P 1'
#
loop_
_entity.id
_entity.type
_entity.pdbx_description
1 polymer ?
#
loop_
_entity_poly.entity_id
_entity_poly.type
_entity_poly.pdbx_seq_one_letter_code
_entity_poly.pdbx_strand_id
1 'polypeptide(L)'
;MRLSRRTGHAFSEWPVILLFLLLMVPTVGILMFVMRANQLERLASRQLLSEAYRSQLRDVRARLTSRFDDLLEAARQANDTSPASRFASIVTNGMCDSVVVLDANKSALYPTVEIPPSAPILWPTNLASLWSHAEFLEFQQNSPHEAAHAYEQVVDAAVDPLLTALAYRGQLRCLLKQQRLNEGLELLVAWESNPAARNARDSDGTWPLIAAQVLWLNDAAAAGVTNDVIAKNEHIRQTLNDYRTVEFPAPQRRF
;
A
#
# COMPACT_ATOMS: atom_id res chain seq x y z
N MET A 1 -58.30 -68.88 -73.36
CA MET A 1 -58.05 -67.45 -73.63
C MET A 1 -56.97 -66.98 -72.65
N ARG A 2 -55.92 -66.33 -73.19
CA ARG A 2 -54.79 -65.58 -72.58
C ARG A 2 -55.00 -65.05 -71.15
N LEU A 3 -54.01 -64.74 -70.29
CA LEU A 3 -52.56 -64.87 -70.18
C LEU A 3 -52.20 -64.33 -68.77
N SER A 4 -51.13 -64.85 -68.17
CA SER A 4 -50.17 -64.14 -67.32
C SER A 4 -50.62 -63.50 -66.00
N ARG A 5 -50.05 -64.02 -64.89
CA ARG A 5 -49.24 -63.16 -64.01
C ARG A 5 -48.01 -63.92 -63.51
N ARG A 6 -46.86 -63.40 -63.94
CA ARG A 6 -45.50 -63.75 -63.54
C ARG A 6 -45.06 -62.71 -62.51
N THR A 7 -44.71 -63.14 -61.30
CA THR A 7 -43.91 -62.34 -60.34
C THR A 7 -43.08 -63.30 -59.50
N GLY A 8 -41.95 -63.75 -60.05
CA GLY A 8 -40.91 -64.47 -59.31
C GLY A 8 -39.67 -63.57 -59.27
N HIS A 9 -39.53 -62.77 -58.21
CA HIS A 9 -38.27 -62.12 -57.80
C HIS A 9 -38.30 -61.50 -56.39
N ALA A 10 -39.44 -61.49 -55.67
CA ALA A 10 -39.54 -60.84 -54.36
C ALA A 10 -39.10 -61.70 -53.14
N PHE A 11 -38.69 -62.95 -53.33
CA PHE A 11 -38.48 -63.90 -52.22
C PHE A 11 -37.02 -64.13 -51.80
N SER A 12 -36.00 -63.69 -52.56
CA SER A 12 -34.59 -63.95 -52.21
C SER A 12 -33.86 -62.82 -51.48
N GLU A 13 -34.40 -61.60 -51.44
CA GLU A 13 -33.76 -60.46 -50.75
C GLU A 13 -34.21 -60.31 -49.29
N TRP A 14 -35.38 -60.87 -48.95
CA TRP A 14 -35.93 -60.89 -47.59
C TRP A 14 -34.98 -61.47 -46.52
N PRO A 15 -34.29 -62.62 -46.74
CA PRO A 15 -33.37 -63.15 -45.73
C PRO A 15 -32.12 -62.28 -45.51
N VAL A 16 -31.65 -61.55 -46.54
CA VAL A 16 -30.48 -60.66 -46.41
C VAL A 16 -30.84 -59.43 -45.58
N ILE A 17 -32.04 -58.88 -45.75
CA ILE A 17 -32.55 -57.76 -44.96
C ILE A 17 -32.72 -58.19 -43.49
N LEU A 18 -33.26 -59.39 -43.24
CA LEU A 18 -33.40 -59.94 -41.88
C LEU A 18 -32.06 -60.15 -41.19
N LEU A 19 -31.06 -60.68 -41.92
CA LEU A 19 -29.72 -60.89 -41.37
C LEU A 19 -29.02 -59.55 -41.08
N PHE A 20 -29.16 -58.56 -41.97
CA PHE A 20 -28.60 -57.23 -41.76
C PHE A 20 -29.25 -56.53 -40.57
N LEU A 21 -30.58 -56.64 -40.43
CA LEU A 21 -31.32 -56.10 -39.28
C LEU A 21 -30.87 -56.79 -37.99
N LEU A 22 -30.68 -58.11 -38.00
CA LEU A 22 -30.19 -58.88 -36.86
C LEU A 22 -28.79 -58.44 -36.43
N LEU A 23 -27.95 -57.97 -37.36
CA LEU A 23 -26.60 -57.45 -37.07
C LEU A 23 -26.59 -55.96 -36.67
N MET A 24 -27.49 -55.16 -37.25
CA MET A 24 -27.60 -53.72 -36.99
C MET A 24 -28.23 -53.41 -35.63
N VAL A 25 -29.24 -54.17 -35.23
CA VAL A 25 -29.91 -53.98 -33.94
C VAL A 25 -28.92 -54.03 -32.76
N PRO A 26 -28.04 -55.04 -32.63
CA PRO A 26 -27.08 -55.09 -31.52
C PRO A 26 -26.00 -54.01 -31.61
N THR A 27 -25.53 -53.64 -32.80
CA THR A 27 -24.51 -52.59 -32.96
C THR A 27 -25.04 -51.20 -32.62
N VAL A 28 -26.24 -50.86 -33.10
CA VAL A 28 -26.93 -49.60 -32.74
C VAL A 28 -27.25 -49.57 -31.24
N GLY A 29 -27.64 -50.70 -30.66
CA GLY A 29 -27.87 -50.85 -29.21
C GLY A 29 -26.62 -50.53 -28.38
N ILE A 30 -25.46 -51.06 -28.77
CA ILE A 30 -24.17 -50.79 -28.10
C ILE A 30 -23.77 -49.32 -28.26
N LEU A 31 -23.93 -48.74 -29.45
CA LEU A 31 -23.56 -47.34 -29.72
C LEU A 31 -24.42 -46.38 -28.87
N MET A 32 -25.73 -46.63 -28.79
CA MET A 32 -26.65 -45.90 -27.92
C MET A 32 -26.28 -46.04 -26.44
N PHE A 33 -25.82 -47.22 -26.03
CA PHE A 33 -25.40 -47.47 -24.65
C PHE A 33 -24.12 -46.71 -24.29
N VAL A 34 -23.10 -46.75 -25.16
CA VAL A 34 -21.84 -46.01 -24.98
C VAL A 34 -22.08 -44.50 -25.02
N MET A 35 -22.97 -44.03 -25.89
CA MET A 35 -23.37 -42.62 -25.95
C MET A 35 -24.08 -42.17 -24.66
N ARG A 36 -24.92 -43.01 -24.05
CA ARG A 36 -25.54 -42.75 -22.74
C ARG A 36 -24.54 -42.81 -21.58
N ALA A 37 -23.60 -43.74 -21.60
CA ALA A 37 -22.56 -43.86 -20.56
C ALA A 37 -21.63 -42.63 -20.52
N ASN A 38 -21.21 -42.12 -21.68
CA ASN A 38 -20.39 -40.90 -21.76
C ASN A 38 -21.10 -39.63 -21.25
N GLN A 39 -22.44 -39.56 -21.37
CA GLN A 39 -23.21 -38.44 -20.81
C GLN A 39 -23.26 -38.50 -19.28
N LEU A 40 -23.34 -39.70 -18.70
CA LEU A 40 -23.31 -39.91 -17.24
C LEU A 40 -21.94 -39.54 -16.65
N GLU A 41 -20.84 -39.90 -17.30
CA GLU A 41 -19.48 -39.52 -16.83
C GLU A 41 -19.23 -38.01 -16.88
N ARG A 42 -19.73 -37.31 -17.91
CA ARG A 42 -19.62 -35.84 -18.00
C ARG A 42 -20.42 -35.12 -16.90
N LEU A 43 -21.55 -35.67 -16.49
CA LEU A 43 -22.33 -35.12 -15.38
C LEU A 43 -21.64 -35.37 -14.04
N ALA A 44 -21.09 -36.58 -13.84
CA ALA A 44 -20.32 -36.92 -12.64
C ALA A 44 -19.06 -36.06 -12.50
N SER A 45 -18.30 -35.83 -13.58
CA SER A 45 -17.10 -34.99 -13.54
C SER A 45 -17.39 -33.52 -13.27
N ARG A 46 -18.47 -32.97 -13.85
CA ARG A 46 -18.94 -31.61 -13.54
C ARG A 46 -19.40 -31.47 -12.09
N GLN A 47 -20.10 -32.48 -11.57
CA GLN A 47 -20.50 -32.52 -10.16
C GLN A 47 -19.29 -32.55 -9.24
N LEU A 48 -18.32 -33.43 -9.49
CA LEU A 48 -17.07 -33.52 -8.71
C LEU A 48 -16.29 -32.20 -8.70
N LEU A 49 -16.12 -31.58 -9.87
CA LEU A 49 -15.47 -30.26 -9.97
C LEU A 49 -16.25 -29.20 -9.21
N SER A 50 -17.57 -29.15 -9.38
CA SER A 50 -18.42 -28.17 -8.69
C SER A 50 -18.35 -28.33 -7.16
N GLU A 51 -18.28 -29.57 -6.67
CA GLU A 51 -18.23 -29.86 -5.24
C GLU A 51 -16.85 -29.54 -4.66
N ALA A 52 -15.77 -29.82 -5.39
CA ALA A 52 -14.41 -29.43 -5.03
C ALA A 52 -14.26 -27.90 -4.95
N TYR A 53 -14.75 -27.16 -5.96
CA TYR A 53 -14.73 -25.69 -5.95
C TYR A 53 -15.59 -25.11 -4.83
N ARG A 54 -16.77 -25.70 -4.55
CA ARG A 54 -17.60 -25.29 -3.41
C ARG A 54 -16.91 -25.53 -2.08
N SER A 55 -16.16 -26.63 -1.94
CA SER A 55 -15.37 -26.87 -0.74
C SER A 55 -14.28 -25.81 -0.58
N GLN A 56 -13.50 -25.53 -1.63
CA GLN A 56 -12.46 -24.50 -1.59
C GLN A 56 -13.03 -23.10 -1.29
N LEU A 57 -14.16 -22.74 -1.90
CA LEU A 57 -14.83 -21.47 -1.63
C LEU A 57 -15.36 -21.40 -0.20
N ARG A 58 -15.85 -22.51 0.36
CA ARG A 58 -16.25 -22.58 1.77
C ARG A 58 -15.06 -22.36 2.69
N ASP A 59 -13.91 -22.96 2.38
CA ASP A 59 -12.69 -22.80 3.17
C ASP A 59 -12.14 -21.37 3.11
N VAL A 60 -12.08 -20.77 1.92
CA VAL A 60 -11.66 -19.38 1.74
C VAL A 60 -12.61 -18.43 2.47
N ARG A 61 -13.92 -18.66 2.35
CA ARG A 61 -14.93 -17.88 3.07
C ARG A 61 -14.76 -18.02 4.58
N ALA A 62 -14.58 -19.23 5.09
CA ALA A 62 -14.37 -19.47 6.52
C ALA A 62 -13.13 -18.74 7.05
N ARG A 63 -12.02 -18.79 6.30
CA ARG A 63 -10.79 -18.06 6.63
C ARG A 63 -11.01 -16.55 6.65
N LEU A 64 -11.70 -16.00 5.65
CA LEU A 64 -12.01 -14.57 5.59
C LEU A 64 -12.92 -14.15 6.75
N THR A 65 -13.98 -14.91 7.02
CA THR A 65 -14.89 -14.65 8.13
C THR A 65 -14.15 -14.66 9.47
N SER A 66 -13.34 -15.70 9.73
CA SER A 66 -12.51 -15.76 10.93
C SER A 66 -11.57 -14.55 11.05
N ARG A 67 -10.89 -14.18 9.96
CA ARG A 67 -10.00 -13.00 9.93
C ARG A 67 -10.75 -11.71 10.27
N PHE A 68 -11.97 -11.54 9.75
CA PHE A 68 -12.80 -10.37 10.06
C PHE A 68 -13.32 -10.39 11.50
N ASP A 69 -13.68 -11.56 12.03
CA ASP A 69 -14.10 -11.70 13.42
C ASP A 69 -12.95 -11.32 14.37
N ASP A 70 -11.73 -11.82 14.10
CA ASP A 70 -10.53 -11.47 14.86
C ASP A 70 -10.23 -9.96 14.80
N LEU A 71 -10.37 -9.35 13.62
CA LEU A 71 -10.22 -7.90 13.43
C LEU A 71 -11.23 -7.10 14.24
N LEU A 72 -12.48 -7.56 14.24
CA LEU A 72 -13.58 -6.88 14.91
C LEU A 72 -13.46 -6.99 16.44
N GLU A 73 -12.96 -8.12 16.93
CA GLU A 73 -12.62 -8.31 18.34
C GLU A 73 -11.47 -7.40 18.77
N ALA A 74 -10.37 -7.35 18.00
CA ALA A 74 -9.25 -6.45 18.28
C ALA A 74 -9.69 -4.97 18.27
N ALA A 75 -10.54 -4.58 17.33
CA ALA A 75 -11.09 -3.22 17.26
C ALA A 75 -11.97 -2.87 18.48
N ARG A 76 -12.71 -3.85 19.02
CA ARG A 76 -13.50 -3.67 20.25
C ARG A 76 -12.60 -3.53 21.49
N GLN A 77 -11.57 -4.35 21.61
CA GLN A 77 -10.61 -4.27 22.72
C GLN A 77 -9.86 -2.94 22.75
N ALA A 78 -9.61 -2.34 21.58
CA ALA A 78 -8.92 -1.06 21.48
C ALA A 78 -9.81 0.16 21.86
N ASN A 79 -11.14 -0.01 21.94
CA ASN A 79 -12.12 1.10 21.94
C ASN A 79 -12.01 2.05 23.15
N ASP A 80 -11.36 1.64 24.24
CA ASP A 80 -11.19 2.43 25.47
C ASP A 80 -9.97 3.38 25.45
N THR A 81 -9.30 3.49 24.30
CA THR A 81 -8.06 4.27 24.15
C THR A 81 -8.24 5.43 23.18
N SER A 82 -7.30 6.39 23.18
CA SER A 82 -7.29 7.48 22.20
C SER A 82 -7.31 6.96 20.76
N PRO A 83 -7.88 7.69 19.78
CA PRO A 83 -7.95 7.25 18.38
C PRO A 83 -6.60 6.85 17.77
N ALA A 84 -5.52 7.56 18.10
CA ALA A 84 -4.16 7.22 17.66
C ALA A 84 -3.65 5.92 18.31
N SER A 85 -3.97 5.68 19.59
CA SER A 85 -3.62 4.43 20.28
C SER A 85 -4.41 3.23 19.74
N ARG A 86 -5.66 3.45 19.30
CA ARG A 86 -6.47 2.44 18.61
C ARG A 86 -5.86 2.03 17.27
N PHE A 87 -5.38 3.00 16.50
CA PHE A 87 -4.61 2.72 15.30
C PHE A 87 -3.35 1.91 15.63
N ALA A 88 -2.58 2.37 16.62
CA ALA A 88 -1.34 1.74 17.07
C ALA A 88 -1.55 0.26 17.35
N SER A 89 -2.50 -0.08 18.23
CA SER A 89 -2.70 -1.46 18.68
C SER A 89 -3.12 -2.39 17.55
N ILE A 90 -3.94 -1.93 16.61
CA ILE A 90 -4.41 -2.77 15.50
C ILE A 90 -3.27 -3.00 14.48
N VAL A 91 -2.52 -1.95 14.13
CA VAL A 91 -1.46 -2.03 13.12
C VAL A 91 -0.23 -2.78 13.65
N THR A 92 0.22 -2.49 14.88
CA THR A 92 1.41 -3.17 15.44
C THR A 92 1.18 -4.67 15.67
N ASN A 93 -0.06 -5.10 15.83
CA ASN A 93 -0.43 -6.51 15.98
C ASN A 93 -0.48 -7.27 14.64
N GLY A 94 -0.16 -6.63 13.51
CA GLY A 94 -0.12 -7.28 12.19
C GLY A 94 -1.50 -7.70 11.68
N MET A 95 -2.56 -7.12 12.22
CA MET A 95 -3.93 -7.49 11.90
C MET A 95 -4.37 -6.92 10.54
N CYS A 96 -3.80 -5.79 10.13
CA CYS A 96 -4.02 -5.16 8.84
C CYS A 96 -2.88 -4.17 8.52
N ASP A 97 -2.75 -3.79 7.25
CA ASP A 97 -1.74 -2.83 6.81
C ASP A 97 -2.05 -1.39 7.29
N SER A 98 -3.34 -1.06 7.49
CA SER A 98 -3.77 0.26 7.94
C SER A 98 -5.21 0.26 8.48
N VAL A 99 -5.53 1.23 9.34
CA VAL A 99 -6.87 1.46 9.90
C VAL A 99 -7.22 2.94 9.83
N VAL A 100 -8.50 3.23 9.57
CA VAL A 100 -9.07 4.57 9.76
C VAL A 100 -10.03 4.50 10.93
N VAL A 101 -9.81 5.32 11.96
CA VAL A 101 -10.69 5.44 13.12
C VAL A 101 -11.70 6.54 12.82
N LEU A 102 -12.99 6.20 12.88
CA LEU A 102 -14.08 7.14 12.59
C LEU A 102 -14.83 7.52 13.88
N ASP A 103 -15.45 8.70 13.88
CA ASP A 103 -16.44 9.11 14.87
C ASP A 103 -17.84 8.54 14.54
N ALA A 104 -18.82 8.87 15.39
CA ALA A 104 -20.22 8.48 15.17
C ALA A 104 -20.84 9.08 13.89
N ASN A 105 -20.30 10.19 13.40
CA ASN A 105 -20.73 10.87 12.18
C ASN A 105 -19.99 10.37 10.93
N LYS A 106 -19.18 9.31 11.05
CA LYS A 106 -18.31 8.76 9.98
C LYS A 106 -17.20 9.70 9.53
N SER A 107 -16.85 10.70 10.33
CA SER A 107 -15.68 11.56 10.13
C SER A 107 -14.43 10.90 10.70
N ALA A 108 -13.26 11.15 10.11
CA ALA A 108 -12.01 10.56 10.57
C ALA A 108 -11.54 11.20 11.89
N LEU A 109 -11.43 10.38 12.95
CA LEU A 109 -10.74 10.72 14.20
C LEU A 109 -9.23 10.41 14.13
N TYR A 110 -8.85 9.46 13.28
CA TYR A 110 -7.46 9.18 12.95
C TYR A 110 -7.38 8.47 11.58
N PRO A 111 -6.47 8.87 10.68
CA PRO A 111 -5.55 9.99 10.80
C PRO A 111 -6.29 11.33 10.74
N THR A 112 -6.02 12.22 11.71
CA THR A 112 -6.57 13.58 11.72
C THR A 112 -5.54 14.56 11.14
N VAL A 113 -6.04 15.50 10.33
CA VAL A 113 -5.26 16.63 9.77
C VAL A 113 -5.46 17.91 10.60
N GLU A 114 -6.43 17.91 11.53
CA GLU A 114 -6.73 19.06 12.39
C GLU A 114 -5.61 19.28 13.40
N ILE A 115 -4.73 20.18 13.02
CA ILE A 115 -3.74 20.79 13.88
C ILE A 115 -4.29 22.19 14.16
N PRO A 116 -4.31 22.64 15.42
CA PRO A 116 -4.74 24.00 15.71
C PRO A 116 -3.91 24.98 14.87
N PRO A 117 -4.56 25.88 14.11
CA PRO A 117 -3.84 26.82 13.26
C PRO A 117 -2.88 27.62 14.12
N SER A 118 -1.58 27.47 13.88
CA SER A 118 -0.58 28.32 14.53
C SER A 118 -0.53 29.67 13.83
N ALA A 119 -0.08 30.69 14.55
CA ALA A 119 0.06 32.03 13.98
C ALA A 119 0.95 31.97 12.72
N PRO A 120 0.60 32.72 11.65
CA PRO A 120 1.41 32.73 10.44
C PRO A 120 2.82 33.22 10.74
N ILE A 121 3.79 32.63 10.05
CA ILE A 121 5.20 33.01 10.19
C ILE A 121 5.36 34.46 9.72
N LEU A 122 5.78 35.33 10.64
CA LEU A 122 6.17 36.70 10.34
C LEU A 122 7.64 36.71 9.96
N TRP A 123 7.92 36.95 8.69
CA TRP A 123 9.28 37.01 8.17
C TRP A 123 9.89 38.39 8.41
N PRO A 124 10.99 38.50 9.19
CA PRO A 124 11.74 39.75 9.26
C PRO A 124 12.26 40.15 7.88
N THR A 125 12.19 41.43 7.52
CA THR A 125 12.52 41.91 6.16
C THR A 125 13.91 41.49 5.68
N ASN A 126 14.90 41.49 6.58
CA ASN A 126 16.25 41.01 6.30
C ASN A 126 16.26 39.52 5.95
N LEU A 127 15.59 38.67 6.74
CA LEU A 127 15.49 37.24 6.49
C LEU A 127 14.66 36.90 5.26
N ALA A 128 13.59 37.66 4.99
CA ALA A 128 12.78 37.48 3.78
C ALA A 128 13.63 37.63 2.51
N SER A 129 14.52 38.62 2.45
CA SER A 129 15.40 38.83 1.30
C SER A 129 16.42 37.70 1.12
N LEU A 130 17.03 37.21 2.20
CA LEU A 130 17.95 36.07 2.18
C LEU A 130 17.24 34.79 1.76
N TRP A 131 16.04 34.56 2.28
CA TRP A 131 15.21 33.41 1.93
C TRP A 131 14.84 33.39 0.45
N SER A 132 14.32 34.51 -0.07
CA SER A 132 13.98 34.62 -1.49
C SER A 132 15.20 34.43 -2.39
N HIS A 133 16.38 34.90 -1.97
CA HIS A 133 17.61 34.66 -2.71
C HIS A 133 17.99 33.17 -2.72
N ALA A 134 17.92 32.49 -1.59
CA ALA A 134 18.18 31.05 -1.50
C ALA A 134 17.21 30.23 -2.36
N GLU A 135 15.92 30.53 -2.32
CA GLU A 135 14.92 29.87 -3.17
C GLU A 135 15.16 30.12 -4.67
N PHE A 136 15.55 31.34 -5.03
CA PHE A 136 15.90 31.67 -6.41
C PHE A 136 17.09 30.83 -6.90
N LEU A 137 18.15 30.73 -6.09
CA LEU A 137 19.31 29.89 -6.42
C LEU A 137 18.93 28.41 -6.53
N GLU A 138 18.10 27.91 -5.61
CA GLU A 138 17.72 26.50 -5.59
C GLU A 138 16.81 26.12 -6.75
N PHE A 139 15.75 26.89 -6.99
CA PHE A 139 14.65 26.48 -7.86
C PHE A 139 14.71 27.11 -9.25
N GLN A 140 15.19 28.34 -9.38
CA GLN A 140 15.24 29.03 -10.66
C GLN A 140 16.60 28.84 -11.35
N GLN A 141 17.69 29.05 -10.61
CA GLN A 141 19.03 28.87 -11.16
C GLN A 141 19.53 27.42 -11.11
N ASN A 142 18.83 26.54 -10.40
CA ASN A 142 19.22 25.15 -10.20
C ASN A 142 20.68 25.01 -9.75
N SER A 143 21.11 25.89 -8.85
CA SER A 143 22.47 25.97 -8.31
C SER A 143 22.45 25.54 -6.83
N PRO A 144 22.32 24.23 -6.55
CA PRO A 144 22.11 23.73 -5.19
C PRO A 144 23.30 24.01 -4.26
N HIS A 145 24.51 24.11 -4.80
CA HIS A 145 25.69 24.45 -3.99
C HIS A 145 25.58 25.85 -3.39
N GLU A 146 25.28 26.84 -4.22
CA GLU A 146 25.14 28.23 -3.80
C GLU A 146 23.89 28.42 -2.93
N ALA A 147 22.81 27.72 -3.26
CA ALA A 147 21.59 27.73 -2.46
C ALA A 147 21.82 27.21 -1.03
N ALA A 148 22.62 26.15 -0.85
CA ALA A 148 22.96 25.64 0.48
C ALA A 148 23.66 26.72 1.33
N HIS A 149 24.65 27.43 0.77
CA HIS A 149 25.30 28.55 1.46
C HIS A 149 24.36 29.73 1.71
N ALA A 150 23.44 30.03 0.81
CA ALA A 150 22.45 31.07 1.04
C ALA A 150 21.52 30.73 2.21
N TYR A 151 21.11 29.46 2.35
CA TYR A 151 20.37 29.00 3.51
C TYR A 151 21.23 28.97 4.80
N GLU A 152 22.54 28.82 4.72
CA GLU A 152 23.47 28.99 5.85
C GLU A 152 23.42 30.40 6.42
N GLN A 153 23.42 31.41 5.56
CA GLN A 153 23.25 32.80 5.99
C GLN A 153 21.90 33.05 6.67
N VAL A 154 20.84 32.34 6.26
CA VAL A 154 19.53 32.41 6.93
C VAL A 154 19.62 31.80 8.33
N VAL A 155 20.29 30.66 8.50
CA VAL A 155 20.50 30.04 9.82
C VAL A 155 21.25 30.97 10.75
N ASP A 156 22.34 31.59 10.29
CA ASP A 156 23.15 32.48 11.11
C ASP A 156 22.41 33.76 11.53
N ALA A 157 21.51 34.25 10.67
CA ALA A 157 20.73 35.46 10.92
C ALA A 157 19.41 35.18 11.67
N ALA A 158 18.93 33.93 11.70
CA ALA A 158 17.65 33.58 12.29
C ALA A 158 17.72 33.50 13.82
N VAL A 159 16.85 34.25 14.49
CA VAL A 159 16.61 34.11 15.93
C VAL A 159 15.47 33.14 16.22
N ASP A 160 14.49 33.07 15.31
CA ASP A 160 13.35 32.17 15.44
C ASP A 160 13.78 30.71 15.18
N PRO A 161 13.54 29.78 16.13
CA PRO A 161 13.82 28.37 15.95
C PRO A 161 13.15 27.75 14.72
N LEU A 162 11.94 28.20 14.35
CA LEU A 162 11.23 27.68 13.17
C LEU A 162 11.90 28.11 11.87
N LEU A 163 12.30 29.38 11.76
CA LEU A 163 13.04 29.87 10.58
C LEU A 163 14.38 29.16 10.43
N THR A 164 15.06 28.90 11.55
CA THR A 164 16.28 28.11 11.61
C THR A 164 16.04 26.69 11.10
N ALA A 165 14.99 26.02 11.59
CA ALA A 165 14.60 24.67 11.16
C ALA A 165 14.26 24.59 9.66
N LEU A 166 13.56 25.60 9.13
CA LEU A 166 13.19 25.68 7.72
C LEU A 166 14.42 25.90 6.82
N ALA A 167 15.37 26.74 7.24
CA ALA A 167 16.59 27.00 6.51
C ALA A 167 17.49 25.76 6.45
N TYR A 168 17.65 25.08 7.58
CA TYR A 168 18.33 23.79 7.66
C TYR A 168 17.71 22.72 6.75
N ARG A 169 16.37 22.61 6.71
CA ARG A 169 15.69 21.73 5.72
C ARG A 169 16.08 22.10 4.28
N GLY A 170 16.15 23.39 3.95
CA GLY A 170 16.60 23.88 2.65
C GLY A 170 18.04 23.47 2.32
N GLN A 171 18.98 23.67 3.26
CA GLN A 171 20.36 23.24 3.12
C GLN A 171 20.48 21.74 2.85
N LEU A 172 19.81 20.91 3.68
CA LEU A 172 19.88 19.47 3.54
C LEU A 172 19.32 19.01 2.19
N ARG A 173 18.20 19.59 1.74
CA ARG A 173 17.65 19.32 0.40
C ARG A 173 18.64 19.67 -0.71
N CYS A 174 19.35 20.79 -0.57
CA CYS A 174 20.39 21.18 -1.53
C CYS A 174 21.59 20.23 -1.52
N LEU A 175 22.01 19.73 -0.36
CA LEU A 175 23.08 18.73 -0.23
C LEU A 175 22.67 17.37 -0.83
N LEU A 176 21.41 16.97 -0.63
CA LEU A 176 20.85 15.76 -1.23
C LEU A 176 20.83 15.82 -2.75
N LYS A 177 20.42 16.95 -3.34
CA LYS A 177 20.50 17.19 -4.79
C LYS A 177 21.91 17.02 -5.36
N GLN A 178 22.93 17.26 -4.54
CA GLN A 178 24.34 17.12 -4.90
C GLN A 178 24.94 15.75 -4.53
N GLN A 179 24.15 14.84 -3.94
CA GLN A 179 24.62 13.55 -3.39
C GLN A 179 25.72 13.69 -2.32
N ARG A 180 25.81 14.86 -1.66
CA ARG A 180 26.80 15.15 -0.60
C ARG A 180 26.30 14.63 0.75
N LEU A 181 26.14 13.31 0.84
CA LEU A 181 25.51 12.66 2.00
C LEU A 181 26.29 12.89 3.30
N ASN A 182 27.63 12.82 3.27
CA ASN A 182 28.47 13.03 4.46
C ASN A 182 28.31 14.42 5.07
N GLU A 183 28.26 15.46 4.23
CA GLU A 183 28.03 16.83 4.68
C GLU A 183 26.60 17.01 5.19
N GLY A 184 25.64 16.32 4.59
CA GLY A 184 24.29 16.24 5.13
C GLY A 184 24.27 15.62 6.53
N LEU A 185 25.09 14.59 6.79
CA LEU A 185 25.23 14.00 8.12
C LEU A 185 25.84 14.97 9.12
N GLU A 186 26.92 15.67 8.75
CA GLU A 186 27.53 16.70 9.60
C GLU A 186 26.52 17.79 9.97
N LEU A 187 25.71 18.20 8.99
CA LEU A 187 24.64 19.15 9.18
C LEU A 187 23.55 18.62 10.14
N LEU A 188 23.14 17.35 10.01
CA LEU A 188 22.22 16.71 10.96
C LEU A 188 22.77 16.70 12.39
N VAL A 189 24.07 16.43 12.57
CA VAL A 189 24.73 16.48 13.90
C VAL A 189 24.73 17.91 14.45
N ALA A 190 24.98 18.92 13.61
CA ALA A 190 24.91 20.32 14.02
C ALA A 190 23.50 20.70 14.53
N TRP A 191 22.44 20.13 13.94
CA TRP A 191 21.06 20.37 14.38
C TRP A 191 20.75 19.78 15.74
N GLU A 192 21.32 18.61 16.07
CA GLU A 192 21.15 18.01 17.39
C GLU A 192 21.65 18.92 18.50
N SER A 193 22.62 19.80 18.18
CA SER A 193 23.13 20.81 19.11
C SER A 193 22.18 21.99 19.32
N ASN A 194 21.10 22.13 18.51
CA ASN A 194 20.07 23.16 18.66
C ASN A 194 18.68 22.54 18.94
N PRO A 195 18.36 22.23 20.21
CA PRO A 195 17.11 21.55 20.58
C PRO A 195 15.86 22.41 20.31
N ALA A 196 15.99 23.74 20.30
CA ALA A 196 14.87 24.64 20.01
C ALA A 196 14.44 24.52 18.54
N ALA A 197 15.40 24.53 17.60
CA ALA A 197 15.11 24.34 16.18
C ALA A 197 14.61 22.92 15.89
N ARG A 198 15.19 21.90 16.56
CA ARG A 198 14.74 20.50 16.44
C ARG A 198 13.26 20.32 16.76
N ASN A 199 12.77 21.01 17.80
CA ASN A 199 11.39 20.89 18.26
C ASN A 199 10.44 21.94 17.65
N ALA A 200 10.92 22.75 16.71
CA ALA A 200 10.11 23.75 16.06
C ALA A 200 9.05 23.10 15.14
N ARG A 201 7.85 23.70 15.14
CA ARG A 201 6.70 23.22 14.37
C ARG A 201 6.25 24.29 13.41
N ASP A 202 5.92 23.88 12.19
CA ASP A 202 5.31 24.74 11.18
C ASP A 202 3.84 25.06 11.53
N SER A 203 3.19 25.93 10.75
CA SER A 203 1.75 26.23 10.87
C SER A 203 0.88 24.98 10.87
N ASP A 204 1.33 23.98 10.13
CA ASP A 204 0.72 22.67 9.96
C ASP A 204 1.24 21.66 10.99
N GLY A 205 1.75 22.11 12.15
CA GLY A 205 2.21 21.27 13.27
C GLY A 205 3.34 20.29 12.94
N THR A 206 3.89 20.40 11.74
CA THR A 206 4.86 19.50 11.14
C THR A 206 6.24 19.91 11.61
N TRP A 207 7.10 18.92 11.86
CA TRP A 207 8.47 19.11 12.30
C TRP A 207 9.39 19.20 11.08
N PRO A 208 9.84 20.38 10.63
CA PRO A 208 10.48 20.52 9.32
C PRO A 208 11.78 19.72 9.21
N LEU A 209 12.55 19.65 10.30
CA LEU A 209 13.83 18.94 10.35
C LEU A 209 13.66 17.42 10.30
N ILE A 210 12.66 16.87 10.99
CA ILE A 210 12.42 15.42 10.98
C ILE A 210 12.00 14.96 9.58
N ALA A 211 11.18 15.74 8.87
CA ALA A 211 10.84 15.44 7.48
C ALA A 211 12.09 15.45 6.58
N ALA A 212 13.00 16.41 6.77
CA ALA A 212 14.26 16.49 6.03
C ALA A 212 15.18 15.29 6.33
N GLN A 213 15.27 14.90 7.60
CA GLN A 213 16.11 13.80 8.07
C GLN A 213 15.63 12.44 7.56
N VAL A 214 14.31 12.20 7.52
CA VAL A 214 13.74 10.98 6.91
C VAL A 214 14.07 10.89 5.42
N LEU A 215 13.94 12.00 4.68
CA LEU A 215 14.32 12.05 3.27
C LEU A 215 15.80 11.73 3.09
N TRP A 216 16.67 12.31 3.92
CA TRP A 216 18.10 12.04 3.86
C TRP A 216 18.42 10.57 4.17
N LEU A 217 17.77 9.97 5.17
CA LEU A 217 17.95 8.56 5.52
C LEU A 217 17.54 7.63 4.37
N ASN A 218 16.47 7.97 3.65
CA ASN A 218 16.03 7.20 2.48
C ASN A 218 17.08 7.20 1.36
N ASP A 219 17.62 8.38 1.01
CA ASP A 219 18.65 8.50 -0.02
C ASP A 219 19.98 7.88 0.43
N ALA A 220 20.34 8.03 1.70
CA ALA A 220 21.52 7.41 2.29
C ALA A 220 21.45 5.87 2.24
N ALA A 221 20.29 5.29 2.56
CA ALA A 221 20.05 3.86 2.45
C ALA A 221 20.17 3.38 1.00
N ALA A 222 19.61 4.14 0.04
CA ALA A 222 19.72 3.82 -1.39
C ALA A 222 21.17 3.89 -1.91
N ALA A 223 21.98 4.80 -1.37
CA ALA A 223 23.39 4.94 -1.69
C ALA A 223 24.31 3.92 -0.98
N GLY A 224 23.76 3.04 -0.13
CA GLY A 224 24.52 2.03 0.61
C GLY A 224 25.32 2.61 1.78
N VAL A 225 24.96 3.78 2.28
CA VAL A 225 25.56 4.34 3.51
C VAL A 225 25.27 3.40 4.68
N THR A 226 26.33 3.04 5.41
CA THR A 226 26.39 1.91 6.35
C THR A 226 25.35 1.92 7.48
N ASN A 227 25.08 0.71 8.01
CA ASN A 227 24.23 0.42 9.17
C ASN A 227 24.45 1.31 10.42
N ASP A 228 25.64 1.89 10.60
CA ASP A 228 25.95 2.77 11.75
C ASP A 228 25.14 4.08 11.74
N VAL A 229 24.89 4.64 10.55
CA VAL A 229 24.06 5.83 10.37
C VAL A 229 22.59 5.51 10.66
N ILE A 230 22.11 4.35 10.19
CA ILE A 230 20.75 3.87 10.46
C ILE A 230 20.59 3.63 11.97
N ALA A 231 21.57 3.01 12.63
CA ALA A 231 21.56 2.74 14.06
C ALA A 231 21.49 4.03 14.91
N LYS A 232 22.24 5.08 14.54
CA LYS A 232 22.20 6.39 15.21
C LYS A 232 20.84 7.09 15.07
N ASN A 233 20.07 6.75 14.05
CA ASN A 233 18.76 7.33 13.78
C ASN A 233 17.58 6.43 14.24
N GLU A 234 17.84 5.34 14.96
CA GLU A 234 16.80 4.43 15.45
C GLU A 234 15.79 5.16 16.36
N HIS A 235 16.23 6.18 17.09
CA HIS A 235 15.33 7.01 17.88
C HIS A 235 14.22 7.65 17.03
N ILE A 236 14.53 8.11 15.80
CA ILE A 236 13.52 8.70 14.91
C ILE A 236 12.55 7.64 14.43
N ARG A 237 13.05 6.45 14.11
CA ARG A 237 12.20 5.31 13.76
C ARG A 237 11.25 4.95 14.90
N GLN A 238 11.74 4.92 16.13
CA GLN A 238 10.93 4.70 17.33
C GLN A 238 9.88 5.80 17.50
N THR A 239 10.29 7.06 17.35
CA THR A 239 9.42 8.24 17.49
C THR A 239 8.34 8.32 16.40
N LEU A 240 8.66 7.98 15.15
CA LEU A 240 7.68 7.95 14.05
C LEU A 240 6.67 6.80 14.19
N ASN A 241 7.11 5.67 14.75
CA ASN A 241 6.27 4.50 15.02
C ASN A 241 5.58 4.54 16.40
N ASP A 242 5.86 5.55 17.23
CA ASP A 242 5.10 5.78 18.46
C ASP A 242 3.82 6.55 18.15
N TYR A 243 2.75 5.79 18.00
CA TYR A 243 1.41 6.32 17.77
C TYR A 243 0.67 6.71 19.07
N ARG A 244 1.22 6.41 20.25
CA ARG A 244 0.58 6.67 21.54
C ARG A 244 0.75 8.13 21.97
N THR A 245 1.91 8.71 21.67
CA THR A 245 2.19 10.13 21.84
C THR A 245 1.75 10.86 20.56
N VAL A 246 0.85 11.85 20.66
CA VAL A 246 0.41 12.64 19.48
C VAL A 246 1.42 13.76 19.22
N GLU A 247 2.70 13.42 19.13
CA GLU A 247 3.75 14.41 18.89
C GLU A 247 3.83 14.79 17.41
N PHE A 248 3.53 13.85 16.51
CA PHE A 248 3.58 14.05 15.07
C PHE A 248 2.19 14.08 14.44
N PRO A 249 1.95 15.01 13.50
CA PRO A 249 0.75 14.96 12.70
C PRO A 249 0.76 13.72 11.82
N ALA A 250 -0.40 13.09 11.65
CA ALA A 250 -0.50 11.83 10.92
C ALA A 250 0.05 11.89 9.47
N PRO A 251 -0.07 13.00 8.71
CA PRO A 251 0.60 13.15 7.42
C PRO A 251 2.12 12.98 7.47
N GLN A 252 2.77 13.43 8.55
CA GLN A 252 4.23 13.32 8.73
C GLN A 252 4.68 11.89 9.12
N ARG A 253 3.75 11.02 9.52
CA ARG A 253 4.04 9.59 9.79
C ARG A 253 3.91 8.71 8.55
N ARG A 254 3.48 9.28 7.43
CA ARG A 254 3.20 8.57 6.18
C ARG A 254 4.45 8.56 5.31
N PHE A 255 5.46 7.80 5.74
CA PHE A 255 6.68 7.54 4.97
C PHE A 255 6.88 6.04 4.81
#